data_AF-A0AAN8H3S5-F1
#
_entry.id   AF-A0AAN8H3S5-F1
#
_cell.length_a   1.000
_cell.length_b   1.000
_cell.length_c   1.000
_cell.angle_alpha   90.00
_cell.angle_beta   90.00
_cell.angle_gamma   90.00
#
_symmetry.space_group_name_H-M   'P 1'
#
loop_
_entity.id
_entity.type
_entity.pdbx_description
1 polymer ?
#
loop_
_entity_poly.entity_id
_entity_poly.type
_entity_poly.pdbx_seq_one_letter_code
_entity_poly.pdbx_strand_id
1 'polypeptide(L)'
;MASPVALDIIEANLQHLTVLELSDSPSLSSASVLSPQTVVELFYQTVGRKIIVSQIYSQQQSSSMLVWSHMISNVVVLLAQLLWPSNPGFQFPECLMANCQYTQLQEYVRLIGPWCQVNIGSCRFVLGQCYLANGEGQKALQCFQEAATEVEKEDFLLRLTGGEEEDAHPRLQYYNKVLRLLEDVGLPELVIQLSSLAITETGSDAHSQAALWTRIFKHHLDLGHNSEAYEALTQNPDSSMQLDCLRQLVVVLCERSQLQDLVHFSYVNLHDEVVSIIESRARGLDLLAHNYYELLYAFHINRHNYRKAGSVMYELGMRVSRENRTPSGLQQQVNCFLSALNCLRLIRPEYAWIVQPAPGATYERAGASPKRNSDGEFSSQPVKRQVDILELRDLEREFILSSSRLSLSQLHPSQAAIAGGASAGEMVSLLVQSGLFDSALSVCQAFSLSLSPVFEGLTFKCIKLQGGGGASERRLELAGSQSAVSSRQHQGVKCCRRGLAAALLLPAQSYKEVDAASLLRLYLNFDLLEEAGDLVLEYVDALLGRNRYYGLEGPLSATSPSVWLPYTSIDQLLQTLNETQTNSSMYDKVRDRLEDYHRQVEQTTRRRLLAR
;
A
#
# COMPACT_ATOMS: atom_id res chain seq x y z
N MET A 1 39.32 -19.56 50.28
CA MET A 1 40.26 -18.56 50.86
C MET A 1 41.63 -18.58 50.19
N ALA A 2 42.25 -19.74 49.96
CA ALA A 2 43.54 -19.87 49.26
C ALA A 2 43.43 -20.10 47.74
N SER A 3 42.25 -19.89 47.15
CA SER A 3 42.01 -20.07 45.72
C SER A 3 42.69 -18.95 44.90
N PRO A 4 43.32 -19.28 43.77
CA PRO A 4 43.92 -18.29 42.88
C PRO A 4 42.86 -17.43 42.19
N VAL A 5 43.24 -16.20 41.84
CA VAL A 5 42.42 -15.24 41.08
C VAL A 5 42.69 -15.46 39.59
N ALA A 6 41.65 -15.80 38.81
CA ALA A 6 41.75 -15.90 37.35
C ALA A 6 41.37 -14.54 36.73
N LEU A 7 42.18 -14.05 35.79
CA LEU A 7 42.07 -12.68 35.24
C LEU A 7 41.34 -12.60 33.87
N ASP A 8 40.92 -13.73 33.29
CA ASP A 8 40.69 -13.81 31.84
C ASP A 8 39.25 -13.50 31.35
N ILE A 9 38.35 -12.98 32.19
CA ILE A 9 36.93 -12.71 31.78
C ILE A 9 36.41 -11.35 32.28
N ILE A 10 37.29 -10.38 32.46
CA ILE A 10 36.96 -9.14 33.19
C ILE A 10 36.13 -8.16 32.33
N GLU A 11 36.44 -7.95 31.05
CA GLU A 11 35.85 -6.83 30.29
C GLU A 11 34.35 -6.93 30.02
N ALA A 12 33.82 -8.10 29.60
CA ALA A 12 32.38 -8.27 29.35
C ALA A 12 31.56 -8.25 30.65
N ASN A 13 32.11 -8.85 31.72
CA ASN A 13 31.44 -8.93 33.02
C ASN A 13 31.41 -7.59 33.77
N LEU A 14 32.41 -6.72 33.56
CA LEU A 14 32.41 -5.37 34.11
C LEU A 14 31.27 -4.51 33.54
N GLN A 15 30.91 -4.68 32.26
CA GLN A 15 29.78 -3.96 31.66
C GLN A 15 28.43 -4.36 32.29
N HIS A 16 28.24 -5.64 32.64
CA HIS A 16 27.03 -6.09 33.35
C HIS A 16 26.96 -5.56 34.80
N LEU A 17 28.10 -5.32 35.44
CA LEU A 17 28.17 -4.85 36.83
C LEU A 17 27.94 -3.34 36.97
N THR A 18 28.27 -2.54 35.94
CA THR A 18 28.04 -1.08 35.97
C THR A 18 26.57 -0.69 36.12
N VAL A 19 25.66 -1.57 35.67
CA VAL A 19 24.20 -1.37 35.71
C VAL A 19 23.63 -1.52 37.12
N LEU A 20 24.34 -2.22 38.00
CA LEU A 20 23.92 -2.43 39.37
C LEU A 20 24.21 -1.21 40.27
N GLU A 21 25.04 -0.26 39.82
CA GLU A 21 25.46 0.94 40.57
C GLU A 21 25.88 0.60 42.00
N LEU A 22 26.55 -0.55 42.17
CA LEU A 22 27.11 -0.95 43.44
C LEU A 22 28.19 0.07 43.81
N SER A 23 28.05 0.64 45.02
CA SER A 23 28.81 1.77 45.59
C SER A 23 30.22 2.00 45.04
N ASP A 24 30.62 3.29 44.98
CA ASP A 24 31.94 3.87 44.63
C ASP A 24 33.17 3.13 45.19
N SER A 25 33.34 1.89 44.77
CA SER A 25 34.59 1.17 44.86
C SER A 25 35.35 1.59 43.61
N PRO A 26 36.49 2.31 43.75
CA PRO A 26 37.16 2.88 42.59
C PRO A 26 37.49 1.72 41.64
N SER A 27 36.93 1.79 40.43
CA SER A 27 37.42 1.07 39.26
C SER A 27 38.93 1.07 39.32
N LEU A 28 39.57 -0.11 39.26
CA LEU A 28 41.01 -0.31 39.43
C LEU A 28 41.83 0.88 38.92
N SER A 29 42.09 1.82 39.82
CA SER A 29 42.98 2.93 39.54
C SER A 29 44.38 2.33 39.62
N SER A 30 44.92 2.02 38.45
CA SER A 30 46.33 1.84 38.15
C SER A 30 47.28 2.24 39.29
N ALA A 31 47.68 1.27 40.13
CA ALA A 31 48.99 1.18 40.80
C ALA A 31 48.97 0.20 41.99
N SER A 32 49.28 -1.07 41.75
CA SER A 32 50.13 -1.85 42.66
C SER A 32 50.72 -3.06 41.95
N VAL A 33 52.03 -3.25 42.11
CA VAL A 33 52.96 -4.09 41.34
C VAL A 33 52.80 -5.61 41.60
N LEU A 34 51.74 -6.06 42.25
CA LEU A 34 51.49 -7.47 42.54
C LEU A 34 50.03 -7.82 42.22
N SER A 35 49.81 -8.73 41.28
CA SER A 35 48.51 -9.37 41.11
C SER A 35 48.18 -10.14 42.39
N PRO A 36 46.99 -9.94 42.98
CA PRO A 36 46.61 -10.65 44.20
C PRO A 36 46.62 -12.16 43.95
N GLN A 37 47.33 -12.92 44.79
CA GLN A 37 47.46 -14.37 44.63
C GLN A 37 46.30 -15.13 45.25
N THR A 38 45.61 -14.52 46.22
CA THR A 38 44.48 -15.14 46.91
C THR A 38 43.27 -14.22 46.97
N VAL A 39 42.09 -14.82 47.07
CA VAL A 39 40.80 -14.11 47.24
C VAL A 39 40.79 -13.18 48.47
N VAL A 40 41.45 -13.58 49.56
CA VAL A 40 41.52 -12.75 50.78
C VAL A 40 42.41 -11.53 50.57
N GLU A 41 43.52 -11.69 49.86
CA GLU A 41 44.40 -10.60 49.48
C GLU A 41 43.69 -9.60 48.57
N LEU A 42 42.93 -10.11 47.59
CA LEU A 42 42.08 -9.30 46.71
C LEU A 42 41.06 -8.48 47.53
N PHE A 43 40.36 -9.10 48.48
CA PHE A 43 39.40 -8.41 49.34
C PHE A 43 40.07 -7.33 50.20
N TYR A 44 41.23 -7.64 50.79
CA TYR A 44 41.95 -6.70 51.62
C TYR A 44 42.43 -5.49 50.81
N GLN A 45 42.97 -5.70 49.60
CA GLN A 45 43.48 -4.62 48.75
C GLN A 45 42.36 -3.69 48.25
N THR A 46 41.18 -4.22 47.94
CA THR A 46 40.07 -3.48 47.33
C THR A 46 39.20 -2.75 48.34
N VAL A 47 38.66 -3.47 49.34
CA VAL A 47 37.64 -2.95 50.27
C VAL A 47 38.13 -2.97 51.71
N GLY A 48 38.69 -4.11 52.15
CA GLY A 48 39.04 -4.35 53.55
C GLY A 48 40.01 -3.32 54.14
N ARG A 49 41.07 -2.95 53.40
CA ARG A 49 42.08 -1.99 53.87
C ARG A 49 41.46 -0.64 54.22
N LYS A 50 40.55 -0.10 53.40
CA LYS A 50 39.96 1.22 53.64
C LYS A 50 39.12 1.24 54.92
N ILE A 51 38.28 0.21 55.09
CA ILE A 51 37.38 0.08 56.24
C ILE A 51 38.17 -0.16 57.53
N ILE A 52 39.16 -1.06 57.48
CA ILE A 52 40.01 -1.34 58.63
C ILE A 52 40.79 -0.08 59.05
N VAL A 53 41.35 0.64 58.08
CA VAL A 53 42.10 1.88 58.35
C VAL A 53 41.18 2.96 58.92
N SER A 54 39.98 3.18 58.36
CA SER A 54 39.04 4.18 58.89
C SER A 54 38.54 3.84 60.29
N GLN A 55 38.27 2.56 60.57
CA GLN A 55 37.88 2.10 61.91
C GLN A 55 39.00 2.30 62.93
N ILE A 56 40.25 1.96 62.57
CA ILE A 56 41.41 2.19 63.44
C ILE A 56 41.58 3.68 63.74
N TYR A 57 41.45 4.56 62.74
CA TYR A 57 41.53 6.01 62.97
C TYR A 57 40.35 6.57 63.77
N SER A 58 39.14 6.03 63.61
CA SER A 58 37.96 6.45 64.38
C SER A 58 38.03 6.08 65.86
N GLN A 59 38.73 4.99 66.19
CA GLN A 59 38.94 4.53 67.56
C GLN A 59 40.12 5.25 68.25
N GLN A 60 40.91 6.03 67.51
CA GLN A 60 42.01 6.82 68.07
C GLN A 60 41.52 8.20 68.51
N GLN A 61 41.56 8.45 69.83
CA GLN A 61 41.32 9.79 70.39
C GLN A 61 42.60 10.66 70.47
N SER A 62 43.78 10.11 70.17
CA SER A 62 45.07 10.84 70.24
C SER A 62 46.08 10.34 69.21
N SER A 63 46.83 11.25 68.60
CA SER A 63 47.82 11.04 67.54
C SER A 63 49.12 10.39 68.02
N SER A 64 49.07 9.13 68.44
CA SER A 64 50.26 8.32 68.75
C SER A 64 50.74 7.54 67.52
N MET A 65 52.06 7.44 67.32
CA MET A 65 52.64 6.64 66.23
C MET A 65 52.24 5.16 66.37
N LEU A 66 51.70 4.61 65.28
CA LEU A 66 51.22 3.25 65.22
C LEU A 66 52.38 2.25 65.03
N VAL A 67 52.55 1.32 65.97
CA VAL A 67 53.54 0.24 65.86
C VAL A 67 52.88 -0.97 65.17
N TRP A 68 53.54 -1.50 64.13
CA TRP A 68 53.02 -2.60 63.31
C TRP A 68 52.71 -3.86 64.15
N SER A 69 53.50 -4.18 65.18
CA SER A 69 53.24 -5.33 66.05
C SER A 69 51.90 -5.28 66.79
N HIS A 70 51.38 -4.09 67.09
CA HIS A 70 50.06 -3.92 67.74
C HIS A 70 48.94 -3.77 66.70
N MET A 71 49.23 -3.18 65.56
CA MET A 71 48.27 -3.06 64.45
C MET A 71 47.94 -4.40 63.80
N ILE A 72 48.90 -5.33 63.67
CA ILE A 72 48.64 -6.63 62.99
C ILE A 72 47.53 -7.41 63.68
N SER A 73 47.52 -7.44 65.01
CA SER A 73 46.47 -8.14 65.75
C SER A 73 45.10 -7.50 65.49
N ASN A 74 45.00 -6.17 65.54
CA ASN A 74 43.75 -5.45 65.27
C ASN A 74 43.29 -5.61 63.82
N VAL A 75 44.21 -5.52 62.85
CA VAL A 75 43.93 -5.70 61.42
C VAL A 75 43.41 -7.12 61.16
N VAL A 76 44.04 -8.15 61.75
CA VAL A 76 43.59 -9.54 61.58
C VAL A 76 42.22 -9.79 62.20
N VAL A 77 41.94 -9.24 63.39
CA VAL A 77 40.63 -9.36 64.04
C VAL A 77 39.53 -8.68 63.22
N LEU A 78 39.76 -7.44 62.77
CA LEU A 78 38.80 -6.72 61.94
C LEU A 78 38.60 -7.40 60.58
N LEU A 79 39.67 -7.88 59.96
CA LEU A 79 39.59 -8.66 58.72
C LEU A 79 38.76 -9.93 58.92
N ALA A 80 38.95 -10.67 60.02
CA ALA A 80 38.17 -11.86 60.33
C ALA A 80 36.67 -11.54 60.53
N GLN A 81 36.35 -10.41 61.16
CA GLN A 81 34.97 -9.93 61.31
C GLN A 81 34.33 -9.53 59.97
N LEU A 82 35.09 -8.91 59.07
CA LEU A 82 34.62 -8.54 57.73
C LEU A 82 34.41 -9.76 56.81
N LEU A 83 35.24 -10.80 56.96
CA LEU A 83 35.13 -12.05 56.21
C LEU A 83 34.05 -12.99 56.75
N TRP A 84 33.54 -12.75 57.97
CA TRP A 84 32.58 -13.63 58.60
C TRP A 84 31.22 -13.58 57.87
N PRO A 85 30.63 -14.73 57.47
CA PRO A 85 29.42 -14.76 56.64
C PRO A 85 28.19 -14.07 57.24
N SER A 86 28.09 -13.99 58.57
CA SER A 86 26.97 -13.34 59.26
C SER A 86 27.08 -11.82 59.34
N ASN A 87 28.04 -11.21 58.66
CA ASN A 87 28.21 -9.76 58.65
C ASN A 87 27.07 -9.10 57.83
N PRO A 88 26.29 -8.16 58.40
CA PRO A 88 25.17 -7.51 57.70
C PRO A 88 25.61 -6.69 56.47
N GLY A 89 26.88 -6.26 56.42
CA GLY A 89 27.40 -5.46 55.31
C GLY A 89 27.59 -6.24 54.00
N PHE A 90 27.62 -7.58 54.03
CA PHE A 90 27.76 -8.45 52.85
C PHE A 90 28.94 -8.10 51.90
N GLN A 91 29.99 -7.47 52.44
CA GLN A 91 31.05 -6.81 51.68
C GLN A 91 32.00 -7.79 50.98
N PHE A 92 32.24 -8.97 51.57
CA PHE A 92 33.15 -9.96 51.00
C PHE A 92 32.59 -10.60 49.72
N PRO A 93 31.34 -11.12 49.70
CA PRO A 93 30.70 -11.56 48.46
C PRO A 93 30.52 -10.44 47.42
N GLU A 94 30.17 -9.23 47.87
CA GLU A 94 30.05 -8.04 47.02
C GLU A 94 31.37 -7.74 46.28
N CYS A 95 32.50 -7.79 46.99
CA CYS A 95 33.83 -7.61 46.43
C CYS A 95 34.19 -8.71 45.41
N LEU A 96 33.87 -9.97 45.70
CA LEU A 96 34.15 -11.07 44.78
C LEU A 96 33.35 -10.96 43.48
N MET A 97 32.10 -10.53 43.58
CA MET A 97 31.23 -10.25 42.44
C MET A 97 31.80 -9.10 41.60
N ALA A 98 32.16 -7.97 42.24
CA ALA A 98 32.73 -6.81 41.54
C ALA A 98 34.03 -7.11 40.77
N ASN A 99 34.82 -8.08 41.27
CA ASN A 99 36.06 -8.53 40.63
C ASN A 99 35.87 -9.77 39.72
N CYS A 100 34.62 -10.10 39.36
CA CYS A 100 34.27 -11.18 38.44
C CYS A 100 34.77 -12.59 38.85
N GLN A 101 34.96 -12.83 40.15
CA GLN A 101 35.44 -14.13 40.68
C GLN A 101 34.26 -15.07 40.96
N TYR A 102 33.51 -15.42 39.91
CA TYR A 102 32.23 -16.13 40.03
C TYR A 102 32.35 -17.58 40.52
N THR A 103 33.41 -18.29 40.15
CA THR A 103 33.61 -19.69 40.56
C THR A 103 33.88 -19.80 42.06
N GLN A 104 34.76 -18.95 42.57
CA GLN A 104 35.08 -18.88 44.00
C GLN A 104 33.87 -18.41 44.82
N LEU A 105 33.04 -17.56 44.23
CA LEU A 105 31.82 -17.06 44.85
C LEU A 105 30.72 -18.13 44.94
N GLN A 106 30.54 -18.95 43.88
CA GLN A 106 29.67 -20.12 43.91
C GLN A 106 30.10 -21.13 44.98
N GLU A 107 31.40 -21.42 45.08
CA GLU A 107 31.93 -22.31 46.12
C GLU A 107 31.69 -21.75 47.52
N TYR A 108 31.89 -20.43 47.71
CA TYR A 108 31.63 -19.75 48.97
C TYR A 108 30.16 -19.90 49.38
N VAL A 109 29.21 -19.56 48.49
CA VAL A 109 27.77 -19.66 48.75
C VAL A 109 27.38 -21.11 49.08
N ARG A 110 27.93 -22.10 48.37
CA ARG A 110 27.70 -23.52 48.63
C ARG A 110 28.17 -23.95 50.03
N LEU A 111 29.29 -23.42 50.50
CA LEU A 111 29.86 -23.75 51.81
C LEU A 111 29.07 -23.14 52.97
N ILE A 112 28.50 -21.94 52.79
CA ILE A 112 27.75 -21.24 53.84
C ILE A 112 26.26 -21.63 53.88
N GLY A 113 25.69 -22.05 52.74
CA GLY A 113 24.25 -22.28 52.57
C GLY A 113 23.59 -23.20 53.62
N PRO A 114 24.21 -24.30 54.09
CA PRO A 114 23.58 -25.20 55.05
C PRO A 114 23.39 -24.63 56.46
N TRP A 115 24.16 -23.61 56.86
CA TRP A 115 24.23 -23.17 58.27
C TRP A 115 24.08 -21.67 58.47
N CYS A 116 24.40 -20.83 57.48
CA CYS A 116 24.23 -19.38 57.58
C CYS A 116 22.81 -18.98 57.14
N GLN A 117 22.01 -18.50 58.08
CA GLN A 117 20.63 -18.02 57.82
C GLN A 117 20.56 -16.49 57.66
N VAL A 118 21.70 -15.81 57.67
CA VAL A 118 21.81 -14.36 57.50
C VAL A 118 22.21 -14.08 56.05
N ASN A 119 21.64 -13.04 55.43
CA ASN A 119 21.90 -12.62 54.05
C ASN A 119 21.54 -13.68 52.98
N ILE A 120 20.46 -14.43 53.19
CA ILE A 120 20.02 -15.48 52.27
C ILE A 120 19.64 -14.86 50.92
N GLY A 121 18.88 -13.76 50.92
CA GLY A 121 18.47 -13.06 49.70
C GLY A 121 19.65 -12.52 48.91
N SER A 122 20.61 -11.90 49.59
CA SER A 122 21.85 -11.37 49.00
C SER A 122 22.72 -12.49 48.43
N CYS A 123 22.81 -13.64 49.10
CA CYS A 123 23.48 -14.83 48.57
C CYS A 123 22.80 -15.36 47.30
N ARG A 124 21.45 -15.39 47.28
CA ARG A 124 20.68 -15.80 46.10
C ARG A 124 20.86 -14.83 44.94
N PHE A 125 20.83 -13.52 45.18
CA PHE A 125 21.09 -12.51 44.15
C PHE A 125 22.48 -12.70 43.52
N VAL A 126 23.52 -12.81 44.34
CA VAL A 126 24.89 -13.01 43.86
C VAL A 126 25.05 -14.35 43.14
N LEU A 127 24.41 -15.41 43.63
CA LEU A 127 24.40 -16.69 42.94
C LEU A 127 23.72 -16.60 41.56
N GLY A 128 22.65 -15.80 41.45
CA GLY A 128 22.01 -15.48 40.18
C GLY A 128 22.96 -14.81 39.19
N GLN A 129 23.76 -13.84 39.65
CA GLN A 129 24.81 -13.21 38.84
C GLN A 129 25.87 -14.21 38.37
N CYS A 130 26.31 -15.12 39.26
CA CYS A 130 27.24 -16.17 38.88
C CYS A 130 26.65 -17.11 37.81
N TYR A 131 25.36 -17.45 37.91
CA TYR A 131 24.71 -18.27 36.89
C TYR A 131 24.54 -17.56 35.55
N LEU A 132 24.28 -16.25 35.55
CA LEU A 132 24.27 -15.45 34.32
C LEU A 132 25.64 -15.42 33.65
N ALA A 133 26.71 -15.18 34.42
CA ALA A 133 28.08 -15.19 33.90
C ALA A 133 28.47 -16.57 33.31
N ASN A 134 27.89 -17.66 33.83
CA ASN A 134 28.07 -19.01 33.32
C ASN A 134 27.12 -19.38 32.15
N GLY A 135 26.22 -18.48 31.74
CA GLY A 135 25.22 -18.73 30.69
C GLY A 135 24.00 -19.56 31.12
N GLU A 136 23.82 -19.85 32.41
CA GLU A 136 22.69 -20.62 32.95
C GLU A 136 21.50 -19.71 33.32
N GLY A 137 20.91 -19.04 32.34
CA GLY A 137 19.90 -17.99 32.56
C GLY A 137 18.66 -18.42 33.37
N GLN A 138 18.12 -19.63 33.14
CA GLN A 138 16.92 -20.11 33.85
C GLN A 138 17.15 -20.30 35.35
N LYS A 139 18.33 -20.80 35.76
CA LYS A 139 18.68 -20.94 37.18
C LYS A 139 18.94 -19.58 37.82
N ALA A 140 19.53 -18.66 37.07
CA ALA A 140 19.72 -17.29 37.51
C ALA A 140 18.39 -16.61 37.82
N LEU A 141 17.39 -16.76 36.93
CA LEU A 141 16.06 -16.21 37.12
C LEU A 141 15.40 -16.71 38.42
N GLN A 142 15.45 -18.02 38.69
CA GLN A 142 14.95 -18.58 39.94
C GLN A 142 15.63 -17.96 41.16
N CYS A 143 16.96 -17.79 41.10
CA CYS A 143 17.71 -17.16 42.20
C CYS A 143 17.32 -15.69 42.41
N PHE A 144 17.04 -14.94 41.34
CA PHE A 144 16.55 -13.55 41.46
C PHE A 144 15.13 -13.48 42.02
N GLN A 145 14.25 -14.40 41.62
CA GLN A 145 12.88 -14.49 42.17
C GLN A 145 12.90 -14.82 43.67
N GLU A 146 13.73 -15.76 44.10
CA GLU A 146 13.91 -16.08 45.52
C GLU A 146 14.46 -14.87 46.30
N ALA A 147 15.47 -14.18 45.75
CA ALA A 147 16.06 -12.99 46.37
C ALA A 147 15.06 -11.84 46.54
N ALA A 148 14.11 -11.67 45.62
CA ALA A 148 13.10 -10.61 45.67
C ALA A 148 12.27 -10.63 46.98
N THR A 149 12.04 -11.80 47.56
CA THR A 149 11.24 -11.97 48.79
C THR A 149 11.92 -11.40 50.05
N GLU A 150 13.24 -11.23 50.01
CA GLU A 150 14.05 -10.80 51.15
C GLU A 150 14.63 -9.37 50.97
N VAL A 151 14.27 -8.67 49.89
CA VAL A 151 14.79 -7.33 49.56
C VAL A 151 14.55 -6.32 50.68
N GLU A 152 13.41 -6.36 51.37
CA GLU A 152 13.07 -5.44 52.46
C GLU A 152 13.82 -5.72 53.77
N LYS A 153 14.43 -6.90 53.92
CA LYS A 153 15.00 -7.36 55.19
C LYS A 153 16.52 -7.23 55.25
N GLU A 154 17.19 -7.10 54.10
CA GLU A 154 18.64 -7.15 54.01
C GLU A 154 19.25 -5.83 53.51
N ASP A 155 20.16 -5.26 54.30
CA ASP A 155 20.79 -3.95 54.04
C ASP A 155 21.48 -3.88 52.67
N PHE A 156 22.10 -4.97 52.20
CA PHE A 156 22.74 -5.01 50.88
C PHE A 156 21.72 -4.86 49.74
N LEU A 157 20.59 -5.57 49.80
CA LEU A 157 19.55 -5.47 48.77
C LEU A 157 18.84 -4.11 48.82
N LEU A 158 18.64 -3.54 50.01
CA LEU A 158 18.12 -2.17 50.16
C LEU A 158 19.08 -1.11 49.59
N ARG A 159 20.39 -1.26 49.83
CA ARG A 159 21.42 -0.41 49.19
C ARG A 159 21.39 -0.57 47.67
N LEU A 160 21.18 -1.78 47.18
CA LEU A 160 21.01 -2.03 45.75
C LEU A 160 19.76 -1.34 45.20
N THR A 161 18.65 -1.26 45.93
CA THR A 161 17.43 -0.60 45.45
C THR A 161 17.46 0.93 45.52
N GLY A 162 18.34 1.52 46.33
CA GLY A 162 18.35 2.96 46.68
C GLY A 162 18.78 3.94 45.56
N GLY A 163 18.08 3.94 44.43
CA GLY A 163 18.24 4.92 43.34
C GLY A 163 17.02 5.83 43.16
N GLU A 164 17.30 7.11 42.87
CA GLU A 164 16.54 8.32 42.46
C GLU A 164 14.98 8.42 42.48
N GLU A 165 14.20 7.34 42.49
CA GLU A 165 12.72 7.39 42.49
C GLU A 165 12.15 7.08 43.88
N GLU A 166 11.96 8.11 44.71
CA GLU A 166 11.54 8.00 46.13
C GLU A 166 10.15 7.36 46.35
N ASP A 167 9.33 7.20 45.31
CA ASP A 167 7.93 6.77 45.43
C ASP A 167 7.67 5.27 45.08
N ALA A 168 8.66 4.55 44.55
CA ALA A 168 8.46 3.16 44.09
C ALA A 168 8.71 2.11 45.19
N HIS A 169 7.91 1.04 45.20
CA HIS A 169 8.09 -0.08 46.13
C HIS A 169 9.49 -0.72 45.97
N PRO A 170 10.26 -0.99 47.03
CA PRO A 170 11.64 -1.49 46.93
C PRO A 170 11.79 -2.75 46.07
N ARG A 171 10.81 -3.67 46.12
CA ARG A 171 10.78 -4.85 45.25
C ARG A 171 10.65 -4.51 43.77
N LEU A 172 9.87 -3.50 43.40
CA LEU A 172 9.72 -3.06 42.02
C LEU A 172 11.03 -2.45 41.50
N GLN A 173 11.70 -1.64 42.32
CA GLN A 173 13.03 -1.11 42.01
C GLN A 173 14.06 -2.23 41.81
N TYR A 174 14.01 -3.26 42.67
CA TYR A 174 14.82 -4.46 42.50
C TYR A 174 14.54 -5.16 41.17
N TYR A 175 13.29 -5.42 40.83
CA TYR A 175 12.93 -6.01 39.54
C TYR A 175 13.39 -5.14 38.38
N ASN A 176 13.25 -3.81 38.43
CA ASN A 176 13.73 -2.91 37.40
C ASN A 176 15.26 -3.00 37.20
N LYS A 177 16.04 -3.13 38.28
CA LYS A 177 17.49 -3.35 38.18
C LYS A 177 17.83 -4.69 37.56
N VAL A 178 17.18 -5.77 37.99
CA VAL A 178 17.40 -7.11 37.41
C VAL A 178 16.97 -7.16 35.94
N LEU A 179 15.87 -6.49 35.58
CA LEU A 179 15.40 -6.39 34.20
C LEU A 179 16.43 -5.69 33.30
N ARG A 180 16.99 -4.55 33.73
CA ARG A 180 18.07 -3.88 32.98
C ARG A 180 19.27 -4.82 32.78
N LEU A 181 19.67 -5.53 33.84
CA LEU A 181 20.77 -6.46 33.75
C LEU A 181 20.50 -7.62 32.78
N LEU A 182 19.29 -8.18 32.76
CA LEU A 182 18.90 -9.21 31.79
C LEU A 182 18.82 -8.66 30.35
N GLU A 183 18.44 -7.38 30.18
CA GLU A 183 18.46 -6.68 28.90
C GLU A 183 19.89 -6.54 28.36
N ASP A 184 20.86 -6.20 29.22
CA ASP A 184 22.28 -6.06 28.83
C ASP A 184 22.93 -7.39 28.44
N VAL A 185 22.55 -8.49 29.11
CA VAL A 185 23.00 -9.85 28.75
C VAL A 185 22.33 -10.34 27.46
N GLY A 186 21.19 -9.75 27.08
CA GLY A 186 20.48 -10.09 25.85
C GLY A 186 19.62 -11.36 25.95
N LEU A 187 18.95 -11.58 27.09
CA LEU A 187 18.09 -12.75 27.34
C LEU A 187 16.60 -12.37 27.37
N PRO A 188 15.94 -12.15 26.22
CA PRO A 188 14.58 -11.58 26.14
C PRO A 188 13.49 -12.45 26.78
N GLU A 189 13.59 -13.78 26.71
CA GLU A 189 12.60 -14.68 27.32
C GLU A 189 12.53 -14.54 28.85
N LEU A 190 13.69 -14.37 29.49
CA LEU A 190 13.76 -14.18 30.95
C LEU A 190 13.24 -12.80 31.35
N VAL A 191 13.49 -11.78 30.52
CA VAL A 191 12.95 -10.43 30.74
C VAL A 191 11.43 -10.44 30.73
N ILE A 192 10.81 -11.18 29.79
CA ILE A 192 9.35 -11.33 29.72
C ILE A 192 8.80 -12.01 30.98
N GLN A 193 9.40 -13.12 31.41
CA GLN A 193 8.96 -13.86 32.60
C GLN A 193 9.12 -13.04 33.89
N LEU A 194 10.21 -12.29 34.02
CA LEU A 194 10.43 -11.43 35.18
C LEU A 194 9.51 -10.20 35.15
N SER A 195 9.24 -9.64 33.97
CA SER A 195 8.35 -8.48 33.82
C SER A 195 6.89 -8.85 34.16
N SER A 196 6.42 -10.04 33.78
CA SER A 196 5.06 -10.49 34.13
C SER A 196 4.88 -10.70 35.64
N LEU A 197 5.94 -11.15 36.33
CA LEU A 197 5.97 -11.19 37.79
C LEU A 197 6.05 -9.79 38.41
N ALA A 198 6.85 -8.89 37.85
CA ALA A 198 6.94 -7.53 38.35
C ALA A 198 5.59 -6.80 38.28
N ILE A 199 4.77 -7.07 37.25
CA ILE A 199 3.42 -6.50 37.12
C ILE A 199 2.55 -6.89 38.32
N THR A 200 2.64 -8.11 38.86
CA THR A 200 1.82 -8.49 40.04
C THR A 200 2.20 -7.69 41.29
N GLU A 201 3.42 -7.18 41.35
CA GLU A 201 3.94 -6.40 42.50
C GLU A 201 3.72 -4.89 42.35
N THR A 202 3.40 -4.38 41.14
CA THR A 202 3.17 -2.93 40.90
C THR A 202 1.91 -2.35 41.54
N GLY A 203 1.00 -3.18 42.09
CA GLY A 203 -0.22 -2.71 42.73
C GLY A 203 -1.11 -1.91 41.77
N SER A 204 -1.38 -0.63 42.07
CA SER A 204 -2.26 0.26 41.30
C SER A 204 -1.52 1.35 40.51
N ASP A 205 -0.19 1.32 40.44
CA ASP A 205 0.56 2.33 39.69
C ASP A 205 0.49 2.08 38.17
N ALA A 206 -0.37 2.85 37.50
CA ALA A 206 -0.58 2.74 36.06
C ALA A 206 0.67 3.09 35.24
N HIS A 207 1.55 3.97 35.73
CA HIS A 207 2.74 4.38 34.99
C HIS A 207 3.79 3.26 34.96
N SER A 208 4.11 2.68 36.12
CA SER A 208 5.02 1.54 36.20
C SER A 208 4.47 0.32 35.44
N GLN A 209 3.16 0.08 35.51
CA GLN A 209 2.51 -0.98 34.72
C GLN A 209 2.67 -0.74 33.21
N ALA A 210 2.43 0.49 32.74
CA ALA A 210 2.59 0.83 31.33
C ALA A 210 4.03 0.63 30.84
N ALA A 211 5.03 1.00 31.66
CA ALA A 211 6.44 0.80 31.34
C ALA A 211 6.80 -0.70 31.23
N LEU A 212 6.32 -1.53 32.16
CA LEU A 212 6.54 -2.98 32.12
C LEU A 212 5.85 -3.65 30.94
N TRP A 213 4.58 -3.29 30.63
CA TRP A 213 3.90 -3.80 29.45
C TRP A 213 4.59 -3.40 28.15
N THR A 214 5.12 -2.18 28.08
CA THR A 214 5.90 -1.70 26.92
C THR A 214 7.20 -2.51 26.76
N ARG A 215 7.86 -2.88 27.87
CA ARG A 215 9.02 -3.76 27.87
C ARG A 215 8.66 -5.17 27.39
N ILE A 216 7.59 -5.77 27.93
CA ILE A 216 7.08 -7.10 27.51
C ILE A 216 6.79 -7.10 26.01
N PHE A 217 6.06 -6.08 25.54
CA PHE A 217 5.74 -5.89 24.12
C PHE A 217 7.00 -5.88 23.24
N LYS A 218 8.00 -5.06 23.60
CA LYS A 218 9.24 -4.93 22.83
C LYS A 218 9.96 -6.27 22.70
N HIS A 219 10.11 -7.01 23.79
CA HIS A 219 10.82 -8.29 23.78
C HIS A 219 10.04 -9.40 23.06
N HIS A 220 8.71 -9.46 23.18
CA HIS A 220 7.91 -10.39 22.36
C HIS A 220 7.99 -10.08 20.87
N LEU A 221 8.00 -8.78 20.53
CA LEU A 221 8.17 -8.34 19.16
C LEU A 221 9.56 -8.71 18.63
N ASP A 222 10.63 -8.54 19.41
CA ASP A 222 11.98 -8.92 19.02
C ASP A 222 12.12 -10.44 18.81
N LEU A 223 11.42 -11.25 19.61
CA LEU A 223 11.34 -12.72 19.45
C LEU A 223 10.46 -13.20 18.28
N GLY A 224 9.58 -12.34 17.74
CA GLY A 224 8.64 -12.70 16.67
C GLY A 224 7.34 -13.36 17.14
N HIS A 225 7.05 -13.31 18.44
CA HIS A 225 5.80 -13.76 19.04
C HIS A 225 4.70 -12.70 18.84
N ASN A 226 4.16 -12.63 17.62
CA ASN A 226 3.27 -11.56 17.18
C ASN A 226 1.93 -11.51 17.94
N SER A 227 1.35 -12.67 18.25
CA SER A 227 0.11 -12.79 19.02
C SER A 227 0.26 -12.25 20.43
N GLU A 228 1.32 -12.67 21.12
CA GLU A 228 1.63 -12.32 22.50
C GLU A 228 2.04 -10.85 22.60
N ALA A 229 2.77 -10.32 21.61
CA ALA A 229 3.04 -8.89 21.51
C ALA A 229 1.74 -8.08 21.37
N TYR A 230 0.80 -8.53 20.54
CA TYR A 230 -0.49 -7.87 20.38
C TYR A 230 -1.33 -7.93 21.68
N GLU A 231 -1.32 -9.06 22.39
CA GLU A 231 -1.96 -9.18 23.70
C GLU A 231 -1.36 -8.19 24.71
N ALA A 232 -0.03 -8.13 24.83
CA ALA A 232 0.66 -7.18 25.72
C ALA A 232 0.31 -5.71 25.42
N LEU A 233 0.14 -5.36 24.14
CA LEU A 233 -0.30 -4.04 23.72
C LEU A 233 -1.72 -3.71 24.19
N THR A 234 -2.65 -4.68 24.12
CA THR A 234 -4.03 -4.47 24.56
C THR A 234 -4.19 -4.36 26.07
N GLN A 235 -3.27 -4.95 26.85
CA GLN A 235 -3.27 -4.89 28.31
C GLN A 235 -2.64 -3.62 28.88
N ASN A 236 -1.97 -2.81 28.05
CA ASN A 236 -1.32 -1.58 28.50
C ASN A 236 -2.37 -0.54 28.94
N PRO A 237 -2.33 -0.05 30.20
CA PRO A 237 -3.31 0.92 30.71
C PRO A 237 -3.14 2.32 30.12
N ASP A 238 -1.94 2.69 29.64
CA ASP A 238 -1.68 4.01 29.09
C ASP A 238 -1.95 4.05 27.58
N SER A 239 -2.94 4.85 27.19
CA SER A 239 -3.31 5.08 25.78
C SER A 239 -2.16 5.63 24.94
N SER A 240 -1.27 6.45 25.50
CA SER A 240 -0.16 7.05 24.74
C SER A 240 0.90 6.01 24.38
N MET A 241 1.36 5.25 25.39
CA MET A 241 2.30 4.14 25.20
C MET A 241 1.70 3.05 24.30
N GLN A 242 0.40 2.78 24.43
CA GLN A 242 -0.30 1.83 23.56
C GLN A 242 -0.21 2.23 22.07
N LEU A 243 -0.35 3.52 21.74
CA LEU A 243 -0.23 4.00 20.36
C LEU A 243 1.21 3.91 19.83
N ASP A 244 2.21 4.14 20.67
CA ASP A 244 3.61 4.00 20.27
C ASP A 244 4.01 2.53 20.06
N CYS A 245 3.55 1.63 20.94
CA CYS A 245 3.65 0.18 20.72
C CYS A 245 2.95 -0.23 19.42
N LEU A 246 1.74 0.29 19.16
CA LEU A 246 0.99 -0.02 17.93
C LEU A 246 1.74 0.41 16.68
N ARG A 247 2.29 1.62 16.67
CA ARG A 247 3.13 2.12 15.57
C ARG A 247 4.26 1.14 15.33
N GLN A 248 5.03 0.82 16.37
CA GLN A 248 6.17 -0.11 16.27
C GLN A 248 5.75 -1.49 15.76
N LEU A 249 4.64 -2.05 16.25
CA LEU A 249 4.11 -3.34 15.79
C LEU A 249 3.83 -3.31 14.28
N VAL A 250 3.09 -2.30 13.81
CA VAL A 250 2.77 -2.14 12.37
C VAL A 250 4.05 -1.99 11.56
N VAL A 251 5.04 -1.22 12.03
CA VAL A 251 6.34 -1.06 11.35
C VAL A 251 7.02 -2.41 11.15
N VAL A 252 7.24 -3.12 12.26
CA VAL A 252 8.06 -4.32 12.29
C VAL A 252 7.39 -5.46 11.53
N LEU A 253 6.07 -5.63 11.65
CA LEU A 253 5.34 -6.65 10.89
C LEU A 253 5.37 -6.39 9.38
N CYS A 254 5.32 -5.12 8.95
CA CYS A 254 5.46 -4.77 7.55
C CYS A 254 6.87 -5.06 7.03
N GLU A 255 7.91 -4.71 7.79
CA GLU A 255 9.32 -4.98 7.43
C GLU A 255 9.63 -6.48 7.39
N ARG A 256 9.03 -7.28 8.29
CA ARG A 256 9.14 -8.74 8.31
C ARG A 256 8.24 -9.45 7.30
N SER A 257 7.42 -8.72 6.53
CA SER A 257 6.43 -9.26 5.59
C SER A 257 5.37 -10.21 6.21
N GLN A 258 5.16 -10.14 7.52
CA GLN A 258 4.16 -10.93 8.26
C GLN A 258 2.78 -10.26 8.19
N LEU A 259 2.28 -10.08 6.97
CA LEU A 259 1.07 -9.31 6.68
C LEU A 259 -0.23 -10.00 7.11
N GLN A 260 -0.22 -11.33 7.20
CA GLN A 260 -1.41 -12.09 7.58
C GLN A 260 -1.82 -11.76 9.01
N ASP A 261 -0.90 -11.80 9.96
CA ASP A 261 -1.17 -11.49 11.37
C ASP A 261 -1.75 -10.09 11.52
N LEU A 262 -1.18 -9.11 10.81
CA LEU A 262 -1.66 -7.73 10.80
C LEU A 262 -3.12 -7.61 10.34
N VAL A 263 -3.57 -8.44 9.39
CA VAL A 263 -4.95 -8.41 8.90
C VAL A 263 -5.91 -9.11 9.85
N HIS A 264 -5.49 -10.18 10.52
CA HIS A 264 -6.33 -11.02 11.37
C HIS A 264 -6.53 -10.47 12.79
N PHE A 265 -5.63 -9.64 13.31
CA PHE A 265 -5.79 -9.05 14.64
C PHE A 265 -7.06 -8.19 14.76
N SER A 266 -7.70 -8.22 15.93
CA SER A 266 -9.04 -7.62 16.13
C SER A 266 -9.03 -6.11 16.37
N TYR A 267 -7.89 -5.49 16.70
CA TYR A 267 -7.69 -4.05 16.97
C TYR A 267 -8.84 -3.32 17.67
N VAL A 268 -9.36 -3.86 18.77
CA VAL A 268 -10.47 -3.23 19.52
C VAL A 268 -10.10 -1.77 19.86
N ASN A 269 -10.93 -0.81 19.44
CA ASN A 269 -10.73 0.64 19.56
C ASN A 269 -9.46 1.25 18.93
N LEU A 270 -8.63 0.46 18.23
CA LEU A 270 -7.38 0.90 17.61
C LEU A 270 -7.42 0.86 16.06
N HIS A 271 -8.56 0.48 15.49
CA HIS A 271 -8.73 0.31 14.05
C HIS A 271 -8.35 1.55 13.23
N ASP A 272 -8.88 2.73 13.61
CA ASP A 272 -8.64 3.95 12.84
C ASP A 272 -7.18 4.39 12.93
N GLU A 273 -6.51 4.11 14.05
CA GLU A 273 -5.08 4.39 14.24
C GLU A 273 -4.21 3.49 13.36
N VAL A 274 -4.49 2.18 13.30
CA VAL A 274 -3.80 1.25 12.39
C VAL A 274 -3.95 1.70 10.94
N VAL A 275 -5.17 2.04 10.53
CA VAL A 275 -5.45 2.52 9.17
C VAL A 275 -4.68 3.82 8.91
N SER A 276 -4.70 4.78 9.84
CA SER A 276 -3.96 6.05 9.74
C SER A 276 -2.45 5.84 9.60
N ILE A 277 -1.87 4.93 10.38
CA ILE A 277 -0.44 4.58 10.32
C ILE A 277 -0.11 3.97 8.95
N ILE A 278 -0.86 2.96 8.49
CA ILE A 278 -0.58 2.30 7.21
C ILE A 278 -0.82 3.26 6.04
N GLU A 279 -1.88 4.08 6.07
CA GLU A 279 -2.13 5.10 5.07
C GLU A 279 -1.00 6.15 5.00
N SER A 280 -0.52 6.62 6.15
CA SER A 280 0.58 7.58 6.21
C SER A 280 1.86 7.04 5.60
N ARG A 281 2.16 5.75 5.84
CA ARG A 281 3.30 5.04 5.24
C ARG A 281 3.11 4.80 3.77
N ALA A 282 1.92 4.35 3.35
CA ALA A 282 1.58 4.14 1.96
C ALA A 282 1.79 5.42 1.14
N ARG A 283 1.33 6.58 1.63
CA ARG A 283 1.49 7.90 0.98
C ARG A 283 2.92 8.43 0.99
N GLY A 284 3.72 8.07 2.00
CA GLY A 284 5.10 8.56 2.16
C GLY A 284 6.16 7.75 1.42
N LEU A 285 5.88 6.51 1.06
CA LEU A 285 6.83 5.58 0.43
C LEU A 285 6.57 5.41 -1.07
N ASP A 286 7.58 4.96 -1.81
CA ASP A 286 7.48 4.68 -3.25
C ASP A 286 6.58 3.44 -3.51
N LEU A 287 5.76 3.52 -4.56
CA LEU A 287 4.77 2.51 -4.94
C LEU A 287 5.39 1.14 -5.22
N LEU A 288 6.62 1.11 -5.76
CA LEU A 288 7.27 -0.12 -6.21
C LEU A 288 7.98 -0.89 -5.09
N ALA A 289 8.22 -0.25 -3.95
CA ALA A 289 9.01 -0.85 -2.88
C ALA A 289 8.16 -1.74 -1.96
N HIS A 290 6.90 -1.36 -1.68
CA HIS A 290 6.07 -2.06 -0.69
C HIS A 290 4.58 -1.97 -1.02
N ASN A 291 3.87 -3.10 -0.92
CA ASN A 291 2.47 -3.24 -1.29
C ASN A 291 1.48 -2.79 -0.18
N TYR A 292 1.70 -1.61 0.42
CA TYR A 292 0.86 -1.12 1.52
C TYR A 292 -0.61 -0.90 1.12
N TYR A 293 -0.88 -0.50 -0.12
CA TYR A 293 -2.26 -0.33 -0.61
C TYR A 293 -2.99 -1.67 -0.76
N GLU A 294 -2.30 -2.73 -1.21
CA GLU A 294 -2.88 -4.08 -1.27
C GLU A 294 -3.16 -4.62 0.12
N LEU A 295 -2.26 -4.35 1.08
CA LEU A 295 -2.45 -4.66 2.49
C LEU A 295 -3.67 -3.93 3.08
N LEU A 296 -3.81 -2.62 2.85
CA LEU A 296 -4.97 -1.83 3.27
C LEU A 296 -6.27 -2.36 2.66
N TYR A 297 -6.24 -2.76 1.39
CA TYR A 297 -7.38 -3.38 0.75
C TYR A 297 -7.76 -4.70 1.40
N ALA A 298 -6.80 -5.62 1.59
CA ALA A 298 -7.05 -6.88 2.28
C ALA A 298 -7.58 -6.67 3.71
N PHE A 299 -7.03 -5.69 4.42
CA PHE A 299 -7.43 -5.30 5.77
C PHE A 299 -8.90 -4.84 5.82
N HIS A 300 -9.34 -4.03 4.86
CA HIS A 300 -10.72 -3.56 4.80
C HIS A 300 -11.72 -4.61 4.29
N ILE A 301 -11.31 -5.45 3.33
CA ILE A 301 -12.14 -6.56 2.82
C ILE A 301 -12.43 -7.58 3.93
N ASN A 302 -11.43 -7.96 4.73
CA ASN A 302 -11.59 -8.91 5.83
C ASN A 302 -12.59 -8.40 6.89
N ARG A 303 -12.71 -7.09 7.06
CA ARG A 303 -13.64 -6.44 8.01
C ARG A 303 -14.96 -6.01 7.37
N HIS A 304 -15.23 -6.43 6.13
CA HIS A 304 -16.44 -6.06 5.36
C HIS A 304 -16.62 -4.54 5.16
N ASN A 305 -15.55 -3.75 5.28
CA ASN A 305 -15.56 -2.31 5.05
C ASN A 305 -15.30 -2.00 3.57
N TYR A 306 -16.21 -2.46 2.70
CA TYR A 306 -16.07 -2.35 1.24
C TYR A 306 -15.92 -0.91 0.75
N ARG A 307 -16.51 0.06 1.46
CA ARG A 307 -16.42 1.47 1.08
C ARG A 307 -15.01 2.02 1.21
N LYS A 308 -14.37 1.80 2.37
CA LYS A 308 -12.98 2.20 2.61
C LYS A 308 -12.04 1.40 1.69
N ALA A 309 -12.29 0.10 1.48
CA ALA A 309 -11.53 -0.72 0.55
C ALA A 309 -11.53 -0.16 -0.89
N GLY A 310 -12.70 0.24 -1.39
CA GLY A 310 -12.83 0.87 -2.71
C GLY A 310 -12.11 2.22 -2.80
N SER A 311 -12.18 3.03 -1.73
CA SER A 311 -11.46 4.31 -1.65
C SER A 311 -9.94 4.14 -1.74
N VAL A 312 -9.38 3.16 -1.02
CA VAL A 312 -7.93 2.86 -1.02
C VAL A 312 -7.47 2.41 -2.41
N MET A 313 -8.22 1.51 -3.06
CA MET A 313 -7.90 1.05 -4.41
C MET A 313 -8.03 2.15 -5.46
N TYR A 314 -9.02 3.04 -5.30
CA TYR A 314 -9.16 4.21 -6.16
C TYR A 314 -7.97 5.18 -6.01
N GLU A 315 -7.55 5.47 -4.77
CA GLU A 315 -6.37 6.28 -4.49
C GLU A 315 -5.11 5.67 -5.13
N LEU A 316 -4.91 4.36 -4.99
CA LEU A 316 -3.82 3.63 -5.63
C LEU A 316 -3.87 3.79 -7.16
N GLY A 317 -5.03 3.59 -7.79
CA GLY A 317 -5.19 3.74 -9.24
C GLY A 317 -4.85 5.15 -9.74
N MET A 318 -5.26 6.18 -8.99
CA MET A 318 -4.93 7.58 -9.30
C MET A 318 -3.43 7.87 -9.15
N ARG A 319 -2.78 7.29 -8.15
CA ARG A 319 -1.35 7.46 -7.91
C ARG A 319 -0.50 6.74 -8.96
N VAL A 320 -0.84 5.49 -9.28
CA VAL A 320 -0.22 4.71 -10.37
C VAL A 320 -0.31 5.47 -11.69
N SER A 321 -1.43 6.15 -11.98
CA SER A 321 -1.59 6.97 -13.19
C SER A 321 -0.57 8.12 -13.29
N ARG A 322 -0.12 8.66 -12.16
CA ARG A 322 0.82 9.78 -12.11
C ARG A 322 2.26 9.30 -12.16
N GLU A 323 2.57 8.25 -11.42
CA GLU A 323 3.93 7.77 -11.20
C GLU A 323 4.38 6.75 -12.26
N ASN A 324 3.48 5.87 -12.72
CA ASN A 324 3.80 4.73 -13.60
C ASN A 324 2.97 4.71 -14.89
N ARG A 325 3.49 5.31 -15.96
CA ARG A 325 2.87 5.32 -17.31
C ARG A 325 3.30 4.16 -18.21
N THR A 326 3.83 3.10 -17.62
CA THR A 326 4.20 1.86 -18.33
C THR A 326 2.95 1.05 -18.68
N PRO A 327 3.00 0.14 -19.66
CA PRO A 327 1.87 -0.75 -19.95
C PRO A 327 1.49 -1.62 -18.75
N SER A 328 2.47 -2.02 -17.92
CA SER A 328 2.20 -2.71 -16.66
C SER A 328 1.50 -1.82 -15.63
N GLY A 329 1.90 -0.55 -15.52
CA GLY A 329 1.24 0.45 -14.68
C GLY A 329 -0.21 0.71 -15.13
N LEU A 330 -0.47 0.80 -16.43
CA LEU A 330 -1.83 0.92 -16.97
C LEU A 330 -2.67 -0.33 -16.67
N GLN A 331 -2.11 -1.53 -16.77
CA GLN A 331 -2.81 -2.75 -16.37
C GLN A 331 -3.14 -2.75 -14.88
N GLN A 332 -2.19 -2.34 -14.03
CA GLN A 332 -2.41 -2.21 -12.60
C GLN A 332 -3.49 -1.16 -12.29
N GLN A 333 -3.49 -0.02 -12.98
CA GLN A 333 -4.52 1.02 -12.85
C GLN A 333 -5.92 0.47 -13.14
N VAL A 334 -6.09 -0.26 -14.26
CA VAL A 334 -7.36 -0.88 -14.63
C VAL A 334 -7.82 -1.88 -13.56
N ASN A 335 -6.90 -2.70 -13.04
CA ASN A 335 -7.19 -3.65 -11.98
C ASN A 335 -7.64 -2.95 -10.68
N CYS A 336 -7.02 -1.82 -10.33
CA CYS A 336 -7.37 -1.03 -9.15
C CYS A 336 -8.78 -0.45 -9.27
N PHE A 337 -9.11 0.17 -10.40
CA PHE A 337 -10.46 0.72 -10.62
C PHE A 337 -11.52 -0.38 -10.71
N LEU A 338 -11.22 -1.52 -11.31
CA LEU A 338 -12.14 -2.67 -11.31
C LEU A 338 -12.40 -3.18 -9.89
N SER A 339 -11.35 -3.28 -9.06
CA SER A 339 -11.47 -3.70 -7.66
C SER A 339 -12.30 -2.70 -6.86
N ALA A 340 -12.09 -1.40 -7.06
CA ALA A 340 -12.89 -0.35 -6.44
C ALA A 340 -14.36 -0.40 -6.87
N LEU A 341 -14.62 -0.61 -8.16
CA LEU A 341 -15.98 -0.75 -8.70
C LEU A 341 -16.70 -1.96 -8.10
N ASN A 342 -16.01 -3.10 -8.03
CA ASN A 342 -16.55 -4.30 -7.40
C ASN A 342 -16.89 -4.05 -5.93
N CYS A 343 -16.02 -3.35 -5.19
CA CYS A 343 -16.30 -2.99 -3.79
C CYS A 343 -17.53 -2.10 -3.64
N LEU A 344 -17.67 -1.06 -4.48
CA LEU A 344 -18.83 -0.16 -4.41
C LEU A 344 -20.13 -0.86 -4.83
N ARG A 345 -20.08 -1.81 -5.78
CA ARG A 345 -21.25 -2.59 -6.21
C ARG A 345 -21.74 -3.58 -5.16
N LEU A 346 -20.89 -4.01 -4.23
CA LEU A 346 -21.29 -4.81 -3.07
C LEU A 346 -22.07 -4.00 -2.02
N ILE A 347 -22.00 -2.68 -2.09
CA ILE A 347 -22.65 -1.76 -1.15
C ILE A 347 -23.99 -1.31 -1.72
N ARG A 348 -24.92 -0.94 -0.83
CA ARG A 348 -26.18 -0.31 -1.25
C ARG A 348 -25.89 0.99 -2.01
N PRO A 349 -26.63 1.30 -3.09
CA PRO A 349 -26.35 2.45 -3.95
C PRO A 349 -26.34 3.80 -3.22
N GLU A 350 -27.14 3.94 -2.15
CA GLU A 350 -27.19 5.15 -1.30
C GLU A 350 -25.86 5.48 -0.61
N TYR A 351 -25.01 4.48 -0.37
CA TYR A 351 -23.72 4.63 0.33
C TYR A 351 -22.53 4.41 -0.60
N ALA A 352 -22.76 4.23 -1.90
CA ALA A 352 -21.74 3.90 -2.90
C ALA A 352 -21.05 5.16 -3.46
N TRP A 353 -20.30 5.85 -2.59
CA TRP A 353 -19.55 7.05 -2.94
C TRP A 353 -18.17 7.14 -2.26
N ILE A 354 -17.22 7.76 -2.95
CA ILE A 354 -15.84 7.98 -2.50
C ILE A 354 -15.61 9.47 -2.27
N VAL A 355 -14.80 9.79 -1.25
CA VAL A 355 -14.43 11.16 -0.92
C VAL A 355 -13.07 11.47 -1.51
N GLN A 356 -12.99 12.51 -2.34
CA GLN A 356 -11.73 13.00 -2.88
C GLN A 356 -11.45 14.43 -2.38
N PRO A 357 -10.21 14.74 -1.97
CA PRO A 357 -9.76 16.13 -1.91
C PRO A 357 -9.73 16.70 -3.33
N ALA A 358 -10.39 17.84 -3.57
CA ALA A 358 -10.45 18.47 -4.88
C ALA A 358 -9.03 18.63 -5.49
N PRO A 359 -8.86 18.44 -6.81
CA PRO A 359 -7.57 18.59 -7.47
C PRO A 359 -7.01 20.00 -7.22
N GLY A 360 -5.92 20.09 -6.45
CA GLY A 360 -5.31 21.35 -6.02
C GLY A 360 -5.44 21.67 -4.53
N ALA A 361 -6.22 20.89 -3.76
CA ALA A 361 -6.24 20.97 -2.31
C ALA A 361 -4.91 20.45 -1.73
N THR A 362 -4.02 21.37 -1.34
CA THR A 362 -2.82 21.01 -0.57
C THR A 362 -3.24 20.50 0.81
N TYR A 363 -2.87 19.27 1.14
CA TYR A 363 -2.88 18.79 2.52
C TYR A 363 -1.86 19.62 3.32
N GLU A 364 -2.33 20.57 4.12
CA GLU A 364 -1.53 21.07 5.23
C GLU A 364 -1.53 20.00 6.32
N ARG A 365 -0.36 19.39 6.54
CA ARG A 365 -0.10 18.52 7.69
C ARG A 365 -0.40 19.35 8.95
N ALA A 366 -1.17 18.80 9.89
CA ALA A 366 -1.36 19.43 11.19
C ALA A 366 0.03 19.67 11.83
N GLY A 367 0.39 20.95 12.02
CA GLY A 367 1.73 21.37 12.47
C GLY A 367 2.66 21.94 11.40
N ALA A 368 2.24 22.05 10.14
CA ALA A 368 3.00 22.77 9.12
C ALA A 368 2.94 24.30 9.38
N SER A 369 4.10 24.97 9.37
CA SER A 369 4.18 26.43 9.51
C SER A 369 3.31 27.12 8.46
N PRO A 370 2.49 28.12 8.85
CA PRO A 370 1.66 28.87 7.92
C PRO A 370 2.50 29.45 6.77
N LYS A 371 2.10 29.19 5.52
CA LYS A 371 2.78 29.75 4.36
C LYS A 371 2.64 31.27 4.38
N ARG A 372 3.78 31.96 4.44
CA ARG A 372 3.88 33.41 4.25
C ARG A 372 3.93 33.72 2.76
N ASN A 373 3.23 34.76 2.34
CA ASN A 373 3.40 35.34 1.01
C ASN A 373 4.77 36.04 0.90
N SER A 374 5.17 36.47 -0.31
CA SER A 374 6.45 37.14 -0.59
C SER A 374 6.71 38.37 0.29
N ASP A 375 5.65 38.96 0.84
CA ASP A 375 5.68 40.14 1.70
C ASP A 375 5.69 39.80 3.21
N GLY A 376 5.77 38.51 3.56
CA GLY A 376 5.94 38.05 4.94
C GLY A 376 4.67 38.04 5.80
N GLU A 377 3.51 38.34 5.22
CA GLU A 377 2.20 38.29 5.88
C GLU A 377 1.60 36.87 5.91
N PHE A 378 0.74 36.61 6.88
CA PHE A 378 0.00 35.35 6.94
C PHE A 378 -1.09 35.35 5.86
N SER A 379 -1.09 34.33 4.98
CA SER A 379 -2.18 34.09 4.02
C SER A 379 -3.51 34.00 4.78
N SER A 380 -4.40 34.99 4.58
CA SER A 380 -5.63 35.19 5.36
C SER A 380 -6.84 34.37 4.89
N GLN A 381 -6.66 33.39 4.00
CA GLN A 381 -7.75 32.50 3.60
C GLN A 381 -7.46 31.06 4.01
N PRO A 382 -8.26 30.47 4.92
CA PRO A 382 -8.27 29.03 5.05
C PRO A 382 -8.73 28.49 3.69
N VAL A 383 -7.85 27.78 2.98
CA VAL A 383 -8.25 27.04 1.77
C VAL A 383 -9.39 26.14 2.20
N LYS A 384 -10.62 26.50 1.85
CA LYS A 384 -11.79 25.66 2.10
C LYS A 384 -11.45 24.32 1.46
N ARG A 385 -11.38 23.27 2.28
CA ARG A 385 -11.21 21.89 1.81
C ARG A 385 -12.42 21.60 0.91
N GLN A 386 -12.25 21.83 -0.38
CA GLN A 386 -13.26 21.48 -1.35
C GLN A 386 -13.16 19.96 -1.49
N VAL A 387 -14.23 19.30 -1.08
CA VAL A 387 -14.31 17.85 -1.04
C VAL A 387 -15.25 17.45 -2.16
N ASP A 388 -14.74 16.71 -3.13
CA ASP A 388 -15.51 16.20 -4.24
C ASP A 388 -15.98 14.78 -3.90
N ILE A 389 -17.27 14.52 -4.12
CA ILE A 389 -17.89 13.22 -3.90
C ILE A 389 -17.95 12.53 -5.27
N LEU A 390 -17.24 11.42 -5.39
CA LEU A 390 -17.27 10.56 -6.58
C LEU A 390 -18.35 9.51 -6.43
N GLU A 391 -19.31 9.52 -7.35
CA GLU A 391 -20.33 8.48 -7.45
C GLU A 391 -19.83 7.29 -8.28
N LEU A 392 -20.55 6.16 -8.18
CA LEU A 392 -20.24 4.95 -8.93
C LEU A 392 -20.14 5.19 -10.45
N ARG A 393 -20.97 6.08 -11.00
CA ARG A 393 -20.94 6.44 -12.43
C ARG A 393 -19.65 7.14 -12.84
N ASP A 394 -19.09 7.97 -11.97
CA ASP A 394 -17.82 8.66 -12.25
C ASP A 394 -16.65 7.68 -12.23
N LEU A 395 -16.70 6.70 -11.31
CA LEU A 395 -15.71 5.63 -11.27
C LEU A 395 -15.81 4.70 -12.50
N GLU A 396 -17.02 4.44 -13.02
CA GLU A 396 -17.20 3.73 -14.29
C GLU A 396 -16.61 4.49 -15.48
N ARG A 397 -16.73 5.82 -15.52
CA ARG A 397 -16.10 6.66 -16.55
C ARG A 397 -14.57 6.56 -16.52
N GLU A 398 -13.97 6.66 -15.34
CA GLU A 398 -12.52 6.53 -15.15
C GLU A 398 -12.01 5.11 -15.51
N PHE A 399 -12.80 4.08 -15.20
CA PHE A 399 -12.52 2.71 -15.61
C PHE A 399 -12.53 2.57 -17.14
N ILE A 400 -13.56 3.08 -17.84
CA ILE A 400 -13.64 3.02 -19.31
C ILE A 400 -12.47 3.77 -19.96
N LEU A 401 -12.09 4.92 -19.41
CA LEU A 401 -10.96 5.71 -19.89
C LEU A 401 -9.64 4.94 -19.72
N SER A 402 -9.36 4.42 -18.53
CA SER A 402 -8.14 3.65 -18.25
C SER A 402 -8.07 2.35 -19.07
N SER A 403 -9.18 1.64 -19.24
CA SER A 403 -9.26 0.45 -20.11
C SER A 403 -8.95 0.80 -21.56
N SER A 404 -9.44 1.95 -22.05
CA SER A 404 -9.16 2.40 -23.42
C SER A 404 -7.69 2.76 -23.61
N ARG A 405 -7.06 3.40 -22.61
CA ARG A 405 -5.60 3.68 -22.60
C ARG A 405 -4.80 2.39 -22.67
N LEU A 406 -5.19 1.38 -21.90
CA LEU A 406 -4.57 0.06 -21.92
C LEU A 406 -4.70 -0.61 -23.29
N SER A 407 -5.89 -0.66 -23.88
CA SER A 407 -6.11 -1.25 -25.21
C SER A 407 -5.26 -0.59 -26.28
N LEU A 408 -5.11 0.75 -26.25
CA LEU A 408 -4.24 1.46 -27.17
C LEU A 408 -2.75 1.12 -26.94
N SER A 409 -2.33 1.05 -25.68
CA SER A 409 -0.95 0.69 -25.32
C SER A 409 -0.56 -0.73 -25.77
N GLN A 410 -1.51 -1.67 -25.76
CA GLN A 410 -1.28 -3.05 -26.20
C GLN A 410 -1.09 -3.15 -27.72
N LEU A 411 -1.84 -2.36 -28.49
CA LEU A 411 -1.69 -2.30 -29.95
C LEU A 411 -0.44 -1.53 -30.39
N HIS A 412 -0.11 -0.45 -29.66
CA HIS A 412 1.00 0.44 -29.97
C HIS A 412 1.84 0.72 -28.72
N PRO A 413 2.79 -0.16 -28.38
CA PRO A 413 3.64 0.01 -27.18
C PRO A 413 4.43 1.32 -27.16
N SER A 414 4.81 1.84 -28.34
CA SER A 414 5.51 3.12 -28.46
C SER A 414 4.67 4.35 -28.08
N GLN A 415 3.34 4.22 -28.06
CA GLN A 415 2.41 5.30 -27.72
C GLN A 415 1.90 5.22 -26.27
N ALA A 416 2.36 4.26 -25.47
CA ALA A 416 1.87 4.03 -24.11
C ALA A 416 2.00 5.27 -23.20
N ALA A 417 3.12 6.00 -23.29
CA ALA A 417 3.34 7.22 -22.50
C ALA A 417 2.38 8.36 -22.88
N ILE A 418 2.00 8.45 -24.15
CA ILE A 418 1.05 9.44 -24.68
C ILE A 418 -0.36 9.05 -24.26
N ALA A 419 -0.72 7.77 -24.37
CA ALA A 419 -2.00 7.22 -23.94
C ALA A 419 -2.25 7.45 -22.45
N GLY A 420 -1.24 7.24 -21.60
CA GLY A 420 -1.36 7.41 -20.14
C GLY A 420 -1.70 8.83 -19.69
N GLY A 421 -1.39 9.86 -20.49
CA GLY A 421 -1.69 11.26 -20.19
C GLY A 421 -2.91 11.83 -20.93
N ALA A 422 -3.46 11.12 -21.91
CA ALA A 422 -4.50 11.64 -22.78
C ALA A 422 -5.82 11.89 -22.03
N SER A 423 -6.40 13.08 -22.23
CA SER A 423 -7.77 13.41 -21.80
C SER A 423 -8.80 12.59 -22.58
N ALA A 424 -10.06 12.55 -22.12
CA ALA A 424 -11.11 11.79 -22.81
C ALA A 424 -11.28 12.20 -24.29
N GLY A 425 -11.18 13.50 -24.61
CA GLY A 425 -11.27 14.01 -25.99
C GLY A 425 -10.07 13.61 -26.86
N GLU A 426 -8.86 13.69 -26.32
CA GLU A 426 -7.64 13.24 -27.02
C GLU A 426 -7.62 11.72 -27.19
N MET A 427 -8.15 10.98 -26.21
CA MET A 427 -8.25 9.53 -26.29
C MET A 427 -9.16 9.11 -27.46
N VAL A 428 -10.29 9.80 -27.68
CA VAL A 428 -11.18 9.53 -28.82
C VAL A 428 -10.43 9.71 -30.15
N SER A 429 -9.66 10.78 -30.31
CA SER A 429 -8.91 11.01 -31.56
C SER A 429 -7.83 9.95 -31.80
N LEU A 430 -7.11 9.54 -30.75
CA LEU A 430 -6.10 8.48 -30.81
C LEU A 430 -6.71 7.09 -31.12
N LEU A 431 -7.87 6.78 -30.53
CA LEU A 431 -8.61 5.53 -30.82
C LEU A 431 -9.12 5.49 -32.26
N VAL A 432 -9.61 6.62 -32.78
CA VAL A 432 -10.06 6.73 -34.18
C VAL A 432 -8.89 6.56 -35.15
N GLN A 433 -7.72 7.14 -34.86
CA GLN A 433 -6.51 6.98 -35.67
C GLN A 433 -6.01 5.52 -35.71
N SER A 434 -6.03 4.84 -34.56
CA SER A 434 -5.65 3.41 -34.46
C SER A 434 -6.72 2.46 -35.05
N GLY A 435 -7.98 2.90 -35.11
CA GLY A 435 -9.12 2.13 -35.64
C GLY A 435 -9.89 1.33 -34.61
N LEU A 436 -9.74 1.64 -33.32
CA LEU A 436 -10.51 1.05 -32.22
C LEU A 436 -11.82 1.84 -32.02
N PHE A 437 -12.76 1.67 -32.95
CA PHE A 437 -14.00 2.46 -32.94
C PHE A 437 -14.97 2.08 -31.83
N ASP A 438 -15.02 0.80 -31.43
CA ASP A 438 -15.89 0.36 -30.32
C ASP A 438 -15.50 1.00 -28.99
N SER A 439 -14.19 1.02 -28.69
CA SER A 439 -13.64 1.72 -27.54
C SER A 439 -13.90 3.23 -27.64
N ALA A 440 -13.74 3.84 -28.82
CA ALA A 440 -14.03 5.26 -29.03
C ALA A 440 -15.50 5.61 -28.76
N LEU A 441 -16.44 4.77 -29.22
CA LEU A 441 -17.87 4.91 -28.92
C LEU A 441 -18.15 4.82 -27.42
N SER A 442 -17.54 3.85 -26.73
CA SER A 442 -17.72 3.69 -25.29
C SER A 442 -17.23 4.91 -24.49
N VAL A 443 -16.11 5.52 -24.89
CA VAL A 443 -15.59 6.76 -24.28
C VAL A 443 -16.52 7.94 -24.57
N CYS A 444 -16.99 8.09 -25.82
CA CYS A 444 -17.94 9.15 -26.17
C CYS A 444 -19.25 9.04 -25.38
N GLN A 445 -19.78 7.82 -25.18
CA GLN A 445 -20.99 7.59 -24.39
C GLN A 445 -20.76 7.88 -22.90
N ALA A 446 -19.63 7.45 -22.34
CA ALA A 446 -19.31 7.62 -20.92
C ALA A 446 -19.13 9.10 -20.54
N PHE A 447 -18.45 9.88 -21.40
CA PHE A 447 -18.14 11.30 -21.17
C PHE A 447 -19.10 12.27 -21.88
N SER A 448 -20.17 11.76 -22.50
CA SER A 448 -21.13 12.56 -23.28
C SER A 448 -20.47 13.47 -24.34
N LEU A 449 -19.46 12.94 -25.05
CA LEU A 449 -18.74 13.64 -26.12
C LEU A 449 -19.45 13.45 -27.48
N SER A 450 -19.15 14.32 -28.44
CA SER A 450 -19.72 14.20 -29.80
C SER A 450 -19.26 12.91 -30.48
N LEU A 451 -20.20 12.25 -31.17
CA LEU A 451 -19.93 11.03 -31.94
C LEU A 451 -19.40 11.31 -33.36
N SER A 452 -19.43 12.58 -33.81
CA SER A 452 -19.01 12.96 -35.16
C SER A 452 -17.58 12.53 -35.50
N PRO A 453 -16.57 12.65 -34.62
CA PRO A 453 -15.20 12.26 -34.97
C PRO A 453 -15.07 10.75 -35.21
N VAL A 454 -15.89 9.95 -34.53
CA VAL A 454 -15.89 8.49 -34.67
C VAL A 454 -16.52 8.09 -36.01
N PHE A 455 -17.66 8.69 -36.37
CA PHE A 455 -18.31 8.43 -37.65
C PHE A 455 -17.51 8.95 -38.84
N GLU A 456 -16.89 10.13 -38.74
CA GLU A 456 -15.98 10.67 -39.76
C GLU A 456 -14.78 9.75 -39.97
N GLY A 457 -14.14 9.29 -38.88
CA GLY A 457 -13.02 8.36 -38.94
C GLY A 457 -13.37 6.99 -39.51
N LEU A 458 -14.53 6.43 -39.12
CA LEU A 458 -15.08 5.20 -39.69
C LEU A 458 -15.30 5.35 -41.19
N THR A 459 -16.00 6.41 -41.60
CA THR A 459 -16.33 6.69 -43.00
C THR A 459 -15.07 6.86 -43.83
N PHE A 460 -14.08 7.62 -43.33
CA PHE A 460 -12.79 7.79 -43.99
C PHE A 460 -12.04 6.46 -44.16
N LYS A 461 -12.01 5.61 -43.14
CA LYS A 461 -11.33 4.30 -43.20
C LYS A 461 -12.06 3.35 -44.17
N CYS A 462 -13.38 3.35 -44.18
CA CYS A 462 -14.18 2.60 -45.15
C CYS A 462 -13.95 3.06 -46.60
N ILE A 463 -13.92 4.37 -46.85
CA ILE A 463 -13.60 4.92 -48.19
C ILE A 463 -12.18 4.52 -48.62
N LYS A 464 -11.21 4.59 -47.71
CA LYS A 464 -9.83 4.15 -47.98
C LYS A 464 -9.74 2.66 -48.32
N LEU A 465 -10.53 1.82 -47.66
CA LEU A 465 -10.63 0.38 -47.98
C LEU A 465 -11.30 0.15 -49.34
N GLN A 466 -12.29 0.98 -49.71
CA GLN A 466 -12.97 0.91 -51.01
C GLN A 466 -12.06 1.37 -52.17
N GLY A 467 -11.24 2.40 -51.97
CA GLY A 467 -10.27 2.88 -52.97
C GLY A 467 -8.99 2.04 -53.09
N GLY A 468 -8.70 1.17 -52.11
CA GLY A 468 -7.51 0.31 -52.08
C GLY A 468 -7.65 -1.04 -52.82
N GLY A 469 -8.81 -1.30 -53.43
CA GLY A 469 -9.16 -2.58 -54.05
C GLY A 469 -8.33 -2.99 -55.28
N GLY A 470 -7.38 -2.16 -55.75
CA GLY A 470 -6.51 -2.51 -56.87
C GLY A 470 -5.14 -3.08 -56.51
N ALA A 471 -4.65 -2.94 -55.27
CA ALA A 471 -3.24 -3.20 -54.96
C ALA A 471 -2.94 -3.88 -53.61
N SER A 472 -3.94 -4.15 -52.77
CA SER A 472 -3.72 -4.71 -51.42
C SER A 472 -4.08 -6.19 -51.23
N GLU A 473 -4.54 -6.90 -52.25
CA GLU A 473 -4.78 -8.35 -52.16
C GLU A 473 -3.48 -9.18 -52.05
N ARG A 474 -2.30 -8.62 -52.34
CA ARG A 474 -1.02 -9.36 -52.31
C ARG A 474 -0.19 -9.24 -51.04
N ARG A 475 -0.64 -8.51 -50.00
CA ARG A 475 0.17 -8.31 -48.77
C ARG A 475 -0.36 -8.98 -47.51
N LEU A 476 -1.52 -9.62 -47.55
CA LEU A 476 -2.10 -10.29 -46.38
C LEU A 476 -1.71 -11.78 -46.23
N GLU A 477 -0.90 -12.35 -47.13
CA GLU A 477 -0.47 -13.77 -47.03
C GLU A 477 0.86 -14.00 -46.26
N LEU A 478 1.57 -12.95 -45.82
CA LEU A 478 2.93 -13.10 -45.25
C LEU A 478 3.07 -12.81 -43.75
N ALA A 479 1.96 -12.79 -43.00
CA ALA A 479 2.02 -12.76 -41.53
C ALA A 479 1.06 -13.81 -40.93
N GLY A 480 1.25 -15.06 -41.33
CA GLY A 480 0.64 -16.20 -40.66
C GLY A 480 1.38 -16.53 -39.37
N SER A 481 0.88 -16.05 -38.23
CA SER A 481 1.02 -16.79 -36.96
C SER A 481 -0.08 -16.42 -35.97
N GLN A 482 -0.86 -17.43 -35.62
CA GLN A 482 -1.58 -17.63 -34.36
C GLN A 482 -3.01 -17.03 -34.20
N SER A 483 -3.95 -17.97 -34.34
CA SER A 483 -5.18 -18.17 -33.57
C SER A 483 -6.50 -17.55 -34.07
N ALA A 484 -7.27 -18.44 -34.73
CA ALA A 484 -8.70 -18.68 -34.49
C ALA A 484 -9.73 -17.53 -34.52
N VAL A 485 -9.56 -16.51 -35.38
CA VAL A 485 -10.61 -15.49 -35.65
C VAL A 485 -11.07 -15.48 -37.12
N SER A 486 -10.41 -16.24 -38.00
CA SER A 486 -10.62 -16.18 -39.45
C SER A 486 -12.04 -16.59 -39.92
N SER A 487 -12.77 -17.43 -39.19
CA SER A 487 -14.11 -17.89 -39.60
C SER A 487 -15.24 -16.89 -39.28
N ARG A 488 -15.02 -15.88 -38.43
CA ARG A 488 -16.02 -14.82 -38.16
C ARG A 488 -15.89 -13.60 -39.07
N GLN A 489 -14.74 -13.41 -39.71
CA GLN A 489 -14.48 -12.23 -40.54
C GLN A 489 -15.19 -12.29 -41.90
N HIS A 490 -15.38 -13.47 -42.50
CA HIS A 490 -16.13 -13.56 -43.77
C HIS A 490 -17.65 -13.37 -43.62
N GLN A 491 -18.23 -13.68 -42.46
CA GLN A 491 -19.62 -13.34 -42.14
C GLN A 491 -19.77 -11.88 -41.66
N GLY A 492 -18.76 -11.34 -40.98
CA GLY A 492 -18.68 -9.93 -40.60
C GLY A 492 -18.64 -8.96 -41.79
N VAL A 493 -17.97 -9.31 -42.90
CA VAL A 493 -17.92 -8.44 -44.09
C VAL A 493 -19.28 -8.35 -44.80
N LYS A 494 -20.10 -9.42 -44.77
CA LYS A 494 -21.49 -9.39 -45.28
C LYS A 494 -22.46 -8.69 -44.32
N CYS A 495 -22.29 -8.84 -43.00
CA CYS A 495 -23.10 -8.14 -42.00
C CYS A 495 -22.77 -6.64 -41.88
N CYS A 496 -21.49 -6.24 -41.97
CA CYS A 496 -21.11 -4.83 -42.02
C CYS A 496 -21.63 -4.13 -43.28
N ARG A 497 -21.68 -4.83 -44.44
CA ARG A 497 -22.31 -4.31 -45.66
C ARG A 497 -23.82 -4.05 -45.50
N ARG A 498 -24.54 -4.89 -44.75
CA ARG A 498 -25.97 -4.68 -44.44
C ARG A 498 -26.22 -3.64 -43.35
N GLY A 499 -25.36 -3.55 -42.33
CA GLY A 499 -25.48 -2.57 -41.26
C GLY A 499 -25.21 -1.13 -41.70
N LEU A 500 -24.28 -0.93 -42.65
CA LEU A 500 -24.00 0.39 -43.25
C LEU A 500 -25.17 0.94 -44.09
N ALA A 501 -25.96 0.07 -44.74
CA ALA A 501 -27.15 0.50 -45.47
C ALA A 501 -28.18 1.19 -44.55
N ALA A 502 -28.38 0.66 -43.34
CA ALA A 502 -29.30 1.25 -42.35
C ALA A 502 -28.83 2.61 -41.82
N ALA A 503 -27.51 2.83 -41.69
CA ALA A 503 -26.97 4.09 -41.18
C ALA A 503 -26.88 5.20 -42.26
N LEU A 504 -26.67 4.84 -43.53
CA LEU A 504 -26.67 5.78 -44.67
C LEU A 504 -28.08 6.21 -45.12
N LEU A 505 -29.15 5.59 -44.62
CA LEU A 505 -30.53 5.95 -44.95
C LEU A 505 -31.04 7.23 -44.25
N LEU A 506 -30.32 7.76 -43.25
CA LEU A 506 -30.82 8.84 -42.40
C LEU A 506 -30.75 10.27 -43.00
N PRO A 507 -29.94 10.56 -44.04
CA PRO A 507 -30.15 11.77 -44.85
C PRO A 507 -30.46 11.44 -46.32
N ALA A 508 -31.21 10.35 -46.59
CA ALA A 508 -31.58 9.98 -47.97
C ALA A 508 -32.38 11.10 -48.67
N GLN A 509 -33.22 11.86 -47.96
CA GLN A 509 -34.03 12.92 -48.56
C GLN A 509 -33.20 14.10 -49.09
N SER A 510 -32.16 14.53 -48.36
CA SER A 510 -31.30 15.64 -48.81
C SER A 510 -30.35 15.24 -49.93
N TYR A 511 -29.92 13.97 -49.98
CA TYR A 511 -29.02 13.48 -51.03
C TYR A 511 -29.74 13.24 -52.37
N LYS A 512 -31.03 12.85 -52.30
CA LYS A 512 -31.93 12.75 -53.46
C LYS A 512 -31.98 14.06 -54.26
N GLU A 513 -32.00 15.22 -53.60
CA GLU A 513 -32.08 16.53 -54.26
C GLU A 513 -30.77 16.99 -54.91
N VAL A 514 -29.62 16.44 -54.52
CA VAL A 514 -28.29 16.90 -54.97
C VAL A 514 -27.74 16.05 -56.11
N ASP A 515 -27.81 14.71 -56.02
CA ASP A 515 -27.32 13.81 -57.08
C ASP A 515 -27.94 12.39 -56.98
N ALA A 516 -29.10 12.22 -57.60
CA ALA A 516 -29.80 10.93 -57.66
C ALA A 516 -29.02 9.84 -58.43
N ALA A 517 -28.17 10.22 -59.40
CA ALA A 517 -27.43 9.25 -60.22
C ALA A 517 -26.28 8.59 -59.45
N SER A 518 -25.64 9.32 -58.53
CA SER A 518 -24.64 8.74 -57.63
C SER A 518 -25.25 7.86 -56.55
N LEU A 519 -26.45 8.22 -56.06
CA LEU A 519 -27.21 7.39 -55.11
C LEU A 519 -27.65 6.05 -55.73
N LEU A 520 -28.12 6.06 -56.99
CA LEU A 520 -28.48 4.84 -57.72
C LEU A 520 -27.29 3.88 -57.88
N ARG A 521 -26.11 4.41 -58.23
CA ARG A 521 -24.86 3.62 -58.32
C ARG A 521 -24.46 3.03 -56.97
N LEU A 522 -24.73 3.76 -55.88
CA LEU A 522 -24.48 3.27 -54.54
C LEU A 522 -25.39 2.07 -54.23
N TYR A 523 -26.69 2.18 -54.47
CA TYR A 523 -27.62 1.06 -54.26
C TYR A 523 -27.28 -0.18 -55.08
N LEU A 524 -26.87 0.00 -56.35
CA LEU A 524 -26.38 -1.08 -57.20
C LEU A 524 -25.12 -1.76 -56.64
N ASN A 525 -24.14 -0.98 -56.16
CA ASN A 525 -22.91 -1.53 -55.58
C ASN A 525 -23.14 -2.35 -54.29
N PHE A 526 -24.28 -2.16 -53.62
CA PHE A 526 -24.65 -2.86 -52.39
C PHE A 526 -25.74 -3.92 -52.57
N ASP A 527 -26.11 -4.28 -53.82
CA ASP A 527 -27.18 -5.23 -54.17
C ASP A 527 -28.56 -4.88 -53.53
N LEU A 528 -28.82 -3.59 -53.27
CA LEU A 528 -30.12 -3.11 -52.78
C LEU A 528 -31.07 -2.86 -53.96
N LEU A 529 -31.45 -3.93 -54.66
CA LEU A 529 -32.17 -3.86 -55.94
C LEU A 529 -33.59 -3.26 -55.82
N GLU A 530 -34.31 -3.53 -54.74
CA GLU A 530 -35.66 -2.99 -54.51
C GLU A 530 -35.63 -1.47 -54.26
N GLU A 531 -34.75 -1.00 -53.38
CA GLU A 531 -34.56 0.44 -53.09
C GLU A 531 -34.02 1.21 -54.30
N ALA A 532 -33.15 0.58 -55.10
CA ALA A 532 -32.72 1.11 -56.39
C ALA A 532 -33.89 1.25 -57.38
N GLY A 533 -34.78 0.25 -57.43
CA GLY A 533 -36.00 0.28 -58.22
C GLY A 533 -36.94 1.42 -57.80
N ASP A 534 -37.23 1.54 -56.51
CA ASP A 534 -38.08 2.60 -55.97
C ASP A 534 -37.50 4.00 -56.20
N LEU A 535 -36.18 4.18 -56.07
CA LEU A 535 -35.51 5.43 -56.43
C LEU A 535 -35.70 5.79 -57.91
N VAL A 536 -35.53 4.82 -58.83
CA VAL A 536 -35.73 5.05 -60.27
C VAL A 536 -37.19 5.40 -60.57
N LEU A 537 -38.15 4.71 -59.95
CA LEU A 537 -39.57 5.00 -60.09
C LEU A 537 -39.91 6.42 -59.63
N GLU A 538 -39.44 6.81 -58.44
CA GLU A 538 -39.61 8.15 -57.90
C GLU A 538 -38.97 9.23 -58.79
N TYR A 539 -37.76 8.97 -59.31
CA TYR A 539 -37.03 9.90 -60.16
C TYR A 539 -37.71 10.09 -61.53
N VAL A 540 -38.21 9.00 -62.13
CA VAL A 540 -38.99 9.06 -63.38
C VAL A 540 -40.34 9.75 -63.16
N ASP A 541 -41.05 9.46 -62.06
CA ASP A 541 -42.31 10.14 -61.74
C ASP A 541 -42.11 11.64 -61.45
N ALA A 542 -40.96 12.04 -60.89
CA ALA A 542 -40.59 13.44 -60.73
C ALA A 542 -40.37 14.13 -62.09
N LEU A 543 -39.68 13.48 -63.04
CA LEU A 543 -39.49 14.00 -64.41
C LEU A 543 -40.81 14.12 -65.19
N LEU A 544 -41.76 13.20 -64.94
CA LEU A 544 -43.13 13.23 -65.49
C LEU A 544 -44.04 14.25 -64.80
N GLY A 545 -43.55 14.98 -63.79
CA GLY A 545 -44.30 16.00 -63.06
C GLY A 545 -45.35 15.48 -62.10
N ARG A 546 -45.27 14.20 -61.71
CA ARG A 546 -46.16 13.59 -60.72
C ARG A 546 -45.70 13.85 -59.28
N ASN A 547 -44.42 14.16 -59.06
CA ASN A 547 -43.83 14.49 -57.76
C ASN A 547 -42.89 15.71 -57.85
N ARG A 548 -42.78 16.51 -56.76
CA ARG A 548 -42.00 17.77 -56.70
C ARG A 548 -40.65 17.68 -55.95
N TYR A 549 -40.26 16.50 -55.51
CA TYR A 549 -38.95 16.28 -54.88
C TYR A 549 -37.88 16.11 -56.00
N TYR A 550 -36.58 16.28 -55.71
CA TYR A 550 -35.44 16.25 -56.66
C TYR A 550 -34.94 17.59 -57.24
N GLY A 551 -35.36 18.76 -56.75
CA GLY A 551 -34.73 20.05 -57.11
C GLY A 551 -34.85 20.48 -58.58
N LEU A 552 -35.77 19.88 -59.34
CA LEU A 552 -35.98 20.16 -60.76
C LEU A 552 -36.83 21.43 -60.93
N GLU A 553 -36.28 22.46 -61.59
CA GLU A 553 -36.96 23.77 -61.79
C GLU A 553 -38.20 23.70 -62.72
N GLY A 554 -38.48 22.55 -63.33
CA GLY A 554 -39.76 22.29 -63.97
C GLY A 554 -39.84 20.88 -64.54
N PRO A 555 -40.96 20.15 -64.33
CA PRO A 555 -41.22 18.91 -65.05
C PRO A 555 -41.41 19.21 -66.54
N LEU A 556 -41.17 18.20 -67.40
CA LEU A 556 -41.25 18.24 -68.86
C LEU A 556 -42.21 19.32 -69.40
N SER A 557 -41.70 20.52 -69.60
CA SER A 557 -42.47 21.68 -70.06
C SER A 557 -42.00 22.02 -71.47
N ALA A 558 -42.91 22.55 -72.29
CA ALA A 558 -42.61 22.94 -73.65
C ALA A 558 -41.43 23.94 -73.75
N THR A 559 -41.10 24.63 -72.65
CA THR A 559 -40.14 25.74 -72.58
C THR A 559 -38.86 25.52 -71.74
N SER A 560 -38.64 24.35 -71.09
CA SER A 560 -37.44 24.08 -70.27
C SER A 560 -36.45 23.08 -70.91
N PRO A 561 -35.14 23.14 -70.59
CA PRO A 561 -34.14 22.16 -71.03
C PRO A 561 -34.37 20.79 -70.39
N SER A 562 -34.23 19.72 -71.16
CA SER A 562 -34.50 18.34 -70.73
C SER A 562 -33.39 17.80 -69.84
N VAL A 563 -33.72 17.43 -68.60
CA VAL A 563 -32.85 16.66 -67.70
C VAL A 563 -32.78 15.21 -68.18
N TRP A 564 -31.57 14.68 -68.35
CA TRP A 564 -31.33 13.32 -68.86
C TRP A 564 -31.29 12.29 -67.72
N LEU A 565 -31.86 11.10 -67.96
CA LEU A 565 -31.79 9.96 -67.05
C LEU A 565 -30.38 9.32 -67.08
N PRO A 566 -29.90 8.74 -65.96
CA PRO A 566 -28.66 7.96 -65.93
C PRO A 566 -28.86 6.55 -66.52
N TYR A 567 -29.07 6.48 -67.84
CA TYR A 567 -29.42 5.26 -68.57
C TYR A 567 -28.48 4.09 -68.29
N THR A 568 -27.16 4.33 -68.22
CA THR A 568 -26.18 3.26 -67.97
C THR A 568 -26.39 2.56 -66.63
N SER A 569 -26.78 3.29 -65.58
CA SER A 569 -27.06 2.72 -64.26
C SER A 569 -28.44 2.05 -64.23
N ILE A 570 -29.41 2.59 -64.95
CA ILE A 570 -30.75 1.99 -65.09
C ILE A 570 -30.68 0.68 -65.90
N ASP A 571 -29.88 0.62 -66.95
CA ASP A 571 -29.68 -0.59 -67.77
C ASP A 571 -29.00 -1.69 -66.95
N GLN A 572 -28.00 -1.32 -66.13
CA GLN A 572 -27.38 -2.25 -65.17
C GLN A 572 -28.37 -2.75 -64.12
N LEU A 573 -29.27 -1.90 -63.62
CA LEU A 573 -30.35 -2.30 -62.72
C LEU A 573 -31.32 -3.27 -63.41
N LEU A 574 -31.75 -2.97 -64.63
CA LEU A 574 -32.65 -3.85 -65.38
C LEU A 574 -32.01 -5.19 -65.70
N GLN A 575 -30.72 -5.23 -66.05
CA GLN A 575 -30.00 -6.47 -66.28
C GLN A 575 -29.92 -7.32 -65.00
N THR A 576 -29.52 -6.72 -63.87
CA THR A 576 -29.40 -7.42 -62.58
C THR A 576 -30.75 -7.88 -62.02
N LEU A 577 -31.82 -7.10 -62.22
CA LEU A 577 -33.19 -7.48 -61.88
C LEU A 577 -33.72 -8.63 -62.77
N ASN A 578 -33.34 -8.69 -64.04
CA ASN A 578 -33.74 -9.77 -64.96
C ASN A 578 -33.03 -11.10 -64.66
N GLU A 579 -31.78 -11.03 -64.20
CA GLU A 579 -31.01 -12.21 -63.79
C GLU A 579 -31.51 -12.83 -62.47
N THR A 580 -32.24 -12.06 -61.65
CA THR A 580 -32.75 -12.49 -60.33
C THR A 580 -34.26 -12.78 -60.37
N GLN A 581 -34.64 -14.07 -60.39
CA GLN A 581 -36.05 -14.52 -60.47
C GLN A 581 -36.98 -13.96 -59.37
N THR A 582 -36.44 -13.50 -58.24
CA THR A 582 -37.21 -12.98 -57.11
C THR A 582 -37.75 -11.56 -57.33
N ASN A 583 -37.15 -10.77 -58.22
CA ASN A 583 -37.45 -9.35 -58.37
C ASN A 583 -38.18 -9.01 -59.69
N SER A 584 -38.77 -10.02 -60.34
CA SER A 584 -39.52 -9.86 -61.60
C SER A 584 -40.60 -8.79 -61.51
N SER A 585 -41.27 -8.65 -60.37
CA SER A 585 -42.29 -7.61 -60.18
C SER A 585 -41.70 -6.19 -60.19
N MET A 586 -40.49 -5.99 -59.68
CA MET A 586 -39.83 -4.68 -59.69
C MET A 586 -39.28 -4.36 -61.07
N TYR A 587 -38.73 -5.37 -61.76
CA TYR A 587 -38.30 -5.27 -63.17
C TYR A 587 -39.44 -4.77 -64.08
N ASP A 588 -40.61 -5.40 -64.00
CA ASP A 588 -41.77 -5.04 -64.82
C ASP A 588 -42.24 -3.60 -64.52
N LYS A 589 -42.30 -3.19 -63.24
CA LYS A 589 -42.69 -1.83 -62.85
C LYS A 589 -41.74 -0.76 -63.39
N VAL A 590 -40.42 -0.98 -63.27
CA VAL A 590 -39.40 -0.03 -63.75
C VAL A 590 -39.45 0.05 -65.28
N ARG A 591 -39.58 -1.09 -65.98
CA ARG A 591 -39.72 -1.14 -67.44
C ARG A 591 -40.95 -0.37 -67.91
N ASP A 592 -42.13 -0.68 -67.37
CA ASP A 592 -43.39 -0.06 -67.78
C ASP A 592 -43.38 1.46 -67.55
N ARG A 593 -42.75 1.92 -66.46
CA ARG A 593 -42.58 3.36 -66.18
C ARG A 593 -41.60 4.05 -67.13
N LEU A 594 -40.53 3.39 -67.54
CA LEU A 594 -39.61 3.91 -68.55
C LEU A 594 -40.30 4.00 -69.92
N GLU A 595 -41.14 3.04 -70.28
CA GLU A 595 -41.94 3.09 -71.50
C GLU A 595 -42.94 4.27 -71.50
N ASP A 596 -43.62 4.50 -70.37
CA ASP A 596 -44.48 5.67 -70.18
C ASP A 596 -43.71 6.98 -70.37
N TYR A 597 -42.49 7.06 -69.82
CA TYR A 597 -41.60 8.21 -69.98
C TYR A 597 -41.19 8.42 -71.44
N HIS A 598 -40.70 7.38 -72.11
CA HIS A 598 -40.32 7.46 -73.53
C HIS A 598 -41.50 7.90 -74.41
N ARG A 599 -42.72 7.41 -74.16
CA ARG A 599 -43.92 7.81 -74.90
C ARG A 599 -44.24 9.29 -74.71
N GLN A 600 -44.13 9.83 -73.50
CA GLN A 600 -44.34 11.26 -73.25
C GLN A 600 -43.24 12.14 -73.86
N VAL A 601 -41.98 11.71 -73.79
CA VAL A 601 -40.86 12.39 -74.45
C VAL A 601 -41.07 12.42 -75.96
N GLU A 602 -41.53 11.33 -76.57
CA GLU A 602 -41.81 11.28 -78.00
C GLU A 602 -42.96 12.21 -78.40
N GLN A 603 -44.05 12.23 -77.63
CA GLN A 603 -45.18 13.13 -77.86
C GLN A 603 -44.81 14.61 -77.71
N THR A 604 -44.04 14.96 -76.68
CA THR A 604 -43.56 16.33 -76.45
C THR A 604 -42.56 16.77 -77.52
N THR A 605 -41.66 15.87 -77.94
CA THR A 605 -40.72 16.12 -79.04
C THR A 605 -41.45 16.34 -80.36
N ARG A 606 -42.46 15.50 -80.69
CA ARG A 606 -43.31 15.71 -81.89
C ARG A 606 -44.07 17.04 -81.84
N ARG A 607 -44.62 17.42 -80.68
CA ARG A 607 -45.28 18.73 -80.49
C ARG A 607 -44.30 19.90 -80.68
N ARG A 608 -43.05 19.79 -80.22
CA ARG A 608 -42.01 20.82 -80.45
C ARG A 608 -41.61 20.92 -81.93
N LEU A 609 -41.55 19.80 -82.65
CA LEU A 609 -41.25 19.79 -84.08
C LEU A 609 -42.39 20.37 -84.94
N LEU A 610 -43.64 20.29 -84.47
CA LEU A 610 -44.81 20.88 -85.13
C LEU A 610 -45.05 22.36 -84.78
N ALA A 611 -44.45 22.86 -83.70
CA ALA A 611 -44.59 24.23 -83.21
C ALA A 611 -43.43 25.17 -83.64
N ARG A 612 -42.49 24.66 -84.45
CA ARG A 612 -41.50 25.42 -85.22
C ARG A 612 -41.92 25.44 -86.68
#